data_AF-A0A8I5ZYM9-F1
#
_entry.id   AF-A0A8I5ZYM9-F1
#
_cell.length_a   1.000
_cell.length_b   1.000
_cell.length_c   1.000
_cell.angle_alpha   90.00
_cell.angle_beta   90.00
_cell.angle_gamma   90.00
#
_symmetry.space_group_name_H-M   'P 1'
#
loop_
_entity.id
_entity.type
_entity.pdbx_description
1 polymer ?
#
loop_
_entity_poly.entity_id
_entity_poly.type
_entity_poly.pdbx_seq_one_letter_code
_entity_poly.pdbx_strand_id
1 'polypeptide(L)' 'MARSASLLKEIWKLILKEMGTLDVGIDVRVNKAIWARGVENIPYCIHVHLFKKVNEGKESPNKVCRLVTCSPVTTSRNL' A
#
# COMPACT_ATOMS: atom_id res chain seq x y z
N MET A 1 3.10 5.46 -20.50
CA MET A 1 1.93 4.98 -19.73
C MET A 1 2.24 3.90 -18.67
N ALA A 2 3.47 3.39 -18.52
CA ALA A 2 3.74 2.19 -17.72
C ALA A 2 4.12 2.40 -16.23
N ARG A 3 4.37 3.63 -15.76
CA ARG A 3 4.91 3.85 -14.40
C ARG A 3 3.86 3.68 -13.29
N SER A 4 2.62 4.09 -13.52
CA SER A 4 1.61 4.19 -12.46
C SER A 4 0.88 2.87 -12.14
N ALA A 5 0.53 2.09 -13.17
CA ALA A 5 -0.03 0.75 -13.00
C ALA A 5 0.98 -0.24 -12.37
N SER A 6 2.27 0.06 -12.51
CA SER A 6 3.35 -0.72 -11.90
C SER A 6 3.48 -0.46 -10.40
N LEU A 7 3.19 0.75 -9.92
CA LEU A 7 3.43 1.12 -8.53
C LEU A 7 2.60 0.31 -7.53
N LEU A 8 1.29 0.11 -7.79
CA LEU A 8 0.46 -0.72 -6.91
C LEU A 8 0.93 -2.19 -6.89
N LYS A 9 1.35 -2.70 -8.05
CA LYS A 9 1.93 -4.05 -8.16
C LYS A 9 3.26 -4.15 -7.43
N GLU A 10 4.08 -3.11 -7.48
CA GLU A 10 5.36 -3.02 -6.77
C GLU A 10 5.14 -2.95 -5.25
N ILE A 11 4.18 -2.14 -4.78
CA ILE A 11 3.80 -2.11 -3.36
C ILE A 11 3.33 -3.50 -2.91
N TRP A 12 2.48 -4.15 -3.69
CA TRP A 12 2.01 -5.51 -3.39
C TRP A 12 3.15 -6.52 -3.35
N LYS A 13 4.07 -6.48 -4.32
CA LYS A 13 5.28 -7.33 -4.35
C LYS A 13 6.21 -7.06 -3.16
N LEU A 14 6.40 -5.81 -2.77
CA LEU A 14 7.22 -5.44 -1.61
C LEU A 14 6.62 -6.01 -0.33
N ILE A 15 5.31 -5.88 -0.14
CA ILE A 15 4.64 -6.41 1.05
C ILE A 15 4.65 -7.94 1.05
N LEU A 16 4.43 -8.56 -0.12
CA LEU A 16 4.52 -10.00 -0.26
C LEU A 16 5.93 -10.51 0.09
N LYS A 17 6.98 -9.80 -0.32
CA LYS A 17 8.38 -10.14 -0.04
C LYS A 17 8.75 -9.95 1.43
N GLU A 18 8.47 -8.79 2.00
CA GLU A 18 8.83 -8.46 3.39
C GLU A 18 8.02 -9.27 4.40
N MET A 19 6.75 -9.54 4.09
CA MET A 19 5.81 -10.04 5.08
C MET A 19 5.33 -11.48 4.81
N GLY A 20 5.49 -12.00 3.60
CA GLY A 20 5.13 -13.38 3.24
C GLY A 20 3.62 -13.66 3.19
N THR A 21 2.75 -12.65 3.16
CA THR A 21 1.30 -12.86 3.00
C THR A 21 0.80 -12.47 1.62
N LEU A 22 0.00 -13.35 1.04
CA LEU A 22 -0.78 -13.06 -0.17
C LEU A 22 -1.96 -12.11 0.09
N ASP A 23 -2.44 -12.08 1.34
CA ASP A 23 -3.62 -11.31 1.73
C ASP A 23 -3.27 -9.91 2.22
N VAL A 24 -3.28 -8.97 1.27
CA VAL A 24 -2.91 -7.58 1.47
C VAL A 24 -4.05 -6.68 1.00
N GLY A 25 -4.66 -5.98 1.95
CA GLY A 25 -5.60 -4.90 1.68
C GLY A 25 -4.85 -3.58 1.52
N ILE A 26 -5.07 -2.87 0.42
CA ILE A 26 -4.55 -1.51 0.23
C ILE A 26 -5.68 -0.54 0.53
N ASP A 27 -5.48 0.37 1.49
CA ASP A 27 -6.46 1.41 1.79
C ASP A 27 -6.64 2.33 0.56
N VAL A 28 -7.88 2.69 0.27
CA VAL A 28 -8.24 3.58 -0.86
C VAL A 28 -7.48 4.92 -0.79
N ARG A 29 -7.11 5.38 0.42
CA ARG A 29 -6.31 6.57 0.64
C ARG A 29 -4.89 6.46 0.07
N VAL A 30 -4.29 5.27 0.08
CA VAL A 30 -2.97 5.03 -0.56
C VAL A 30 -3.09 5.27 -2.04
N ASN A 31 -4.11 4.70 -2.69
CA ASN A 31 -4.35 4.91 -4.11
C ASN A 31 -4.57 6.40 -4.40
N LYS A 32 -5.43 7.08 -3.64
CA LYS A 32 -5.64 8.53 -3.79
C LYS A 32 -4.36 9.34 -3.63
N ALA A 33 -3.49 8.98 -2.68
CA ALA A 33 -2.21 9.67 -2.46
C ALA A 33 -1.24 9.47 -3.64
N ILE A 34 -1.19 8.27 -4.22
CA ILE A 34 -0.38 7.96 -5.42
C ILE A 34 -0.83 8.82 -6.60
N TRP A 35 -2.14 8.95 -6.82
CA TRP A 35 -2.70 9.66 -7.96
C TRP A 35 -2.94 11.16 -7.74
N ALA A 36 -2.63 11.69 -6.55
CA ALA A 36 -2.93 13.09 -6.18
C ALA A 36 -2.28 14.12 -7.12
N ARG A 37 -1.12 13.78 -7.72
CA ARG A 37 -0.37 14.64 -8.64
C ARG A 37 -0.54 14.27 -10.12
N GLY A 38 -1.42 13.32 -10.43
CA GLY A 38 -1.64 12.78 -11.78
C GLY A 38 -0.73 11.61 -12.15
N VAL A 39 -0.88 11.10 -13.38
CA VAL A 39 -0.20 9.89 -13.86
C VAL A 39 1.30 10.09 -14.10
N GLU A 40 1.70 11.31 -14.45
CA GLU A 40 3.08 11.65 -14.81
C GLU A 40 3.95 12.00 -13.60
N ASN A 41 3.35 12.56 -12.55
CA ASN A 41 4.07 13.07 -11.39
C ASN A 41 3.85 12.19 -10.14
N ILE A 42 4.17 10.91 -10.28
CA ILE A 42 4.10 9.93 -9.18
C ILE A 42 5.10 10.34 -8.09
N PRO A 43 4.71 10.37 -6.80
CA PRO A 43 5.63 10.69 -5.71
C PRO A 43 6.78 9.67 -5.65
N TYR A 44 8.01 10.17 -5.54
CA TYR A 44 9.22 9.34 -5.45
C TYR A 44 9.28 8.55 -4.13
N CYS A 45 8.74 9.11 -3.05
CA CYS A 45 8.64 8.47 -1.75
C CYS A 45 7.22 8.56 -1.22
N ILE A 46 6.71 7.45 -0.68
CA ILE A 46 5.43 7.39 0.04
C ILE A 46 5.69 6.68 1.35
N HIS A 47 5.24 7.26 2.46
CA HIS A 47 5.24 6.58 3.74
C HIS A 47 3.95 5.80 3.92
N VAL A 48 4.10 4.49 4.05
CA VAL A 48 3.02 3.56 4.28
C VAL A 48 3.13 2.96 5.67
N HIS A 49 2.01 2.85 6.35
CA HIS A 49 1.86 2.14 7.60
C HIS A 49 1.29 0.76 7.29
N LEU A 50 1.88 -0.27 7.89
CA LEU A 50 1.41 -1.65 7.79
C LEU A 50 0.69 -2.02 9.08
N PHE A 51 -0.61 -2.27 8.98
CA PHE A 51 -1.41 -2.75 10.09
C PHE A 51 -1.75 -4.22 9.90
N LYS A 52 -1.76 -4.97 11.00
CA LYS A 52 -2.30 -6.33 11.05
C LYS A 52 -3.78 -6.24 11.37
N LYS A 53 -4.65 -6.63 10.44
CA LYS A 53 -6.10 -6.67 10.65
C LYS A 53 -6.55 -8.13 10.74
N VAL A 54 -7.29 -8.48 11.78
CA VAL A 54 -7.95 -9.80 11.85
C VAL A 54 -9.09 -9.80 10.85
N ASN A 55 -9.17 -10.82 10.00
CA ASN A 55 -10.28 -10.94 9.08
C ASN A 55 -11.51 -11.48 9.81
N GLU A 56 -12.62 -10.75 9.74
CA GLU A 56 -13.89 -11.14 10.36
C GLU A 56 -14.69 -12.11 9.45
N GLY A 57 -14.29 -12.25 8.19
CA GLY A 57 -14.92 -13.16 7.23
C GLY A 57 -14.64 -14.63 7.53
N LYS A 58 -15.70 -15.42 7.68
CA LYS A 58 -15.63 -16.88 7.94
C LYS A 58 -14.98 -17.70 6.81
N GLU A 59 -14.79 -17.12 5.62
CA GLU A 59 -14.36 -17.84 4.41
C GLU A 59 -12.91 -17.55 3.97
N SER A 60 -12.17 -16.65 4.62
CA SER A 60 -10.77 -16.45 4.24
C SER A 60 -9.87 -17.51 4.86
N PRO A 61 -8.97 -18.16 4.09
CA PRO A 61 -8.02 -19.14 4.64
C PRO A 61 -7.06 -18.49 5.64
N ASN A 62 -6.80 -17.19 5.50
CA ASN A 62 -5.97 -16.42 6.41
C ASN A 62 -6.83 -15.67 7.42
N LYS A 63 -6.65 -15.97 8.71
CA LYS A 63 -7.32 -15.24 9.82
C LYS A 63 -6.89 -13.77 9.93
N VAL A 64 -5.85 -13.38 9.20
CA VAL A 64 -5.19 -12.10 9.34
C VAL A 64 -4.83 -11.55 7.96
N CYS A 65 -5.32 -10.35 7.66
CA CYS A 65 -4.91 -9.55 6.52
C CYS A 65 -3.89 -8.50 6.95
N ARG A 66 -3.05 -8.04 6.02
CA ARG A 66 -2.24 -6.82 6.22
C ARG A 66 -2.90 -5.65 5.51
N LEU A 67 -3.18 -4.58 6.24
CA LEU A 67 -3.75 -3.35 5.70
C LEU A 67 -2.64 -2.31 5.54
N VAL A 68 -2.54 -1.76 4.33
CA VAL A 68 -1.59 -0.69 3.99
C VAL A 68 -2.33 0.64 4.03
N THR A 69 -1.88 1.56 4.87
CA THR A 69 -2.46 2.91 4.98
C THR A 69 -1.39 3.96 4.68
N CYS A 70 -1.74 5.03 3.96
CA CYS A 70 -0.83 6.16 3.74
C CYS A 70 -1.07 7.23 4.81
N SER A 71 -0.01 7.72 5.43
CA SER A 71 -0.06 8.95 6.21
C SER A 71 0.36 10.13 5.31
N PRO A 72 -0.37 11.25 5.28
CA PRO A 72 0.10 12.45 4.60
C PRO A 72 1.32 12.98 5.36
N VAL A 73 2.51 12.85 4.78
CA VAL A 73 3.73 13.41 5.34
C VAL A 73 4.07 14.69 4.60
N THR A 74 4.21 15.79 5.34
CA THR A 74 4.52 17.13 4.80
C THR A 74 5.95 17.22 4.28
N THR A 75 6.88 16.42 4.83
CA THR A 75 8.28 16.34 4.41
C THR A 75 8.86 14.94 4.67
N SER A 76 9.34 14.24 3.63
CA SER A 76 10.04 12.94 3.75
C SER A 76 11.53 13.06 4.10
N ARG A 77 12.02 14.29 4.35
CA ARG A 77 13.39 14.53 4.81
C ARG A 77 13.42 14.32 6.32
N ASN A 78 14.04 13.22 6.75
CA ASN A 78 14.34 12.86 8.16
C ASN A 78 13.17 12.31 8.99
N LEU A 79 12.64 11.15 8.59
CA LEU A 79 12.11 10.19 9.55
C LEU A 79 13.22 9.24 10.00
#